data_AF-A0A355ASI8-F1
#
_entry.id   AF-A0A355ASI8-F1
#
_cell.length_a   1.000
_cell.length_b   1.000
_cell.length_c   1.000
_cell.angle_alpha   90.00
_cell.angle_beta   90.00
_cell.angle_gamma   90.00
#
_symmetry.space_group_name_H-M   'P 1'
#
loop_
_entity.id
_entity.type
_entity.pdbx_description
1 polymer ?
#
loop_
_entity_poly.entity_id
_entity_poly.type
_entity_poly.pdbx_seq_one_letter_code
_entity_poly.pdbx_strand_id
1 'polypeptide(L)'
;AFRIPNFFRRIFAEGAFTAGFVPVYAEYESRYPAPQVRLFLDLMLGRLALILLLFTLLGVLGAPWLVAMIAPGFVEQADKYAATVSALRFTFPYLFFVSLVAMAGGILNARDRFAV
;
A
#
# COMPACT_ATOMS: atom_id res chain seq x y z
N ALA A 1 0.13 -15.58 -9.08
CA ALA A 1 0.96 -14.63 -8.31
C ALA A 1 0.40 -13.19 -8.33
N PHE A 2 0.22 -12.55 -9.48
CA PHE A 2 0.00 -11.09 -9.56
C PHE A 2 -1.37 -10.53 -9.15
N ARG A 3 -2.42 -11.37 -8.99
CA ARG A 3 -3.75 -10.88 -8.61
C ARG A 3 -3.77 -10.24 -7.21
N ILE A 4 -3.01 -10.78 -6.26
CA ILE A 4 -2.96 -10.29 -4.88
C ILE A 4 -2.26 -8.91 -4.82
N PRO A 5 -1.02 -8.75 -5.35
CA PRO A 5 -0.42 -7.43 -5.46
C PRO A 5 -1.28 -6.44 -6.24
N ASN A 6 -1.90 -6.84 -7.36
CA ASN A 6 -2.71 -5.94 -8.18
C ASN A 6 -4.00 -5.48 -7.48
N PHE A 7 -4.65 -6.35 -6.70
CA PHE A 7 -5.83 -5.97 -5.92
C PHE A 7 -5.49 -4.92 -4.87
N PHE A 8 -4.41 -5.14 -4.11
CA PHE A 8 -3.96 -4.16 -3.13
C PHE A 8 -3.41 -2.88 -3.76
N ARG A 9 -2.71 -2.99 -4.89
CA ARG A 9 -2.33 -1.83 -5.71
C ARG A 9 -3.57 -1.03 -6.11
N ARG A 10 -4.66 -1.69 -6.51
CA ARG A 10 -5.93 -1.01 -6.83
C ARG A 10 -6.49 -0.22 -5.64
N ILE A 11 -6.45 -0.80 -4.45
CA ILE A 11 -7.00 -0.16 -3.25
C ILE A 11 -6.10 1.00 -2.77
N PHE A 12 -4.79 0.76 -2.70
CA PHE A 12 -3.87 1.71 -2.05
C PHE A 12 -3.21 2.69 -3.02
N ALA A 13 -3.02 2.32 -4.30
CA ALA A 13 -2.27 3.11 -5.27
C ALA A 13 -3.10 3.64 -6.44
N GLU A 14 -4.19 2.96 -6.85
CA GLU A 14 -5.05 3.43 -7.97
C GLU A 14 -6.16 4.40 -7.53
N GLY A 15 -6.06 4.97 -6.34
CA GLY A 15 -6.78 6.21 -5.99
C GLY A 15 -7.87 6.12 -4.94
N ALA A 16 -8.23 4.94 -4.41
CA ALA A 16 -9.22 4.88 -3.32
C ALA A 16 -8.69 5.54 -2.03
N PHE A 17 -7.42 5.31 -1.69
CA PHE A 17 -6.76 6.04 -0.60
C PHE A 17 -6.69 7.54 -0.90
N THR A 18 -6.21 7.92 -2.09
CA THR A 18 -6.04 9.32 -2.50
C THR A 18 -7.37 10.09 -2.50
N ALA A 19 -8.46 9.48 -2.96
CA ALA A 19 -9.79 10.10 -3.01
C ALA A 19 -10.35 10.46 -1.62
N GLY A 20 -10.01 9.69 -0.59
CA GLY A 20 -10.39 10.01 0.80
C GLY A 20 -9.38 10.91 1.51
N PHE A 21 -8.09 10.71 1.24
CA PHE A 21 -7.01 11.43 1.91
C PHE A 21 -6.88 12.89 1.46
N VAL A 22 -6.93 13.15 0.15
CA VAL A 22 -6.70 14.48 -0.43
C VAL A 22 -7.67 15.53 0.12
N PRO A 23 -9.00 15.31 0.15
CA PRO A 23 -9.94 16.30 0.69
C PRO A 23 -9.71 16.59 2.17
N VAL A 24 -9.45 15.55 2.98
CA VAL A 24 -9.22 15.67 4.43
C VAL A 24 -7.95 16.47 4.69
N TYR A 25 -6.87 16.18 3.94
CA TYR A 25 -5.62 16.90 4.06
C TYR A 25 -5.77 18.38 3.62
N ALA A 26 -6.46 18.65 2.51
CA ALA A 26 -6.72 20.02 2.04
C ALA A 26 -7.54 20.83 3.05
N GLU A 27 -8.57 20.23 3.65
CA GLU A 27 -9.35 20.86 4.72
C GLU A 27 -8.49 21.16 5.95
N TYR A 28 -7.65 20.20 6.37
CA TYR A 28 -6.75 20.37 7.51
C TYR A 28 -5.69 21.46 7.26
N GLU A 29 -5.11 21.50 6.06
CA GLU A 29 -4.14 22.52 5.65
C GLU A 29 -4.75 23.92 5.63
N SER A 30 -6.05 24.04 5.29
CA SER A 30 -6.76 25.34 5.30
C SER A 30 -7.07 25.87 6.70
N ARG A 31 -7.20 24.98 7.69
CA ARG A 31 -7.65 25.31 9.05
C ARG A 31 -6.52 25.53 10.05
N TYR A 32 -5.34 24.94 9.81
CA TYR A 32 -4.27 24.88 10.81
C TYR A 32 -2.97 25.47 10.30
N PRO A 33 -2.15 26.06 11.19
CA PRO A 33 -0.85 26.62 10.82
C PRO A 33 0.13 25.51 10.41
N ALA A 34 1.10 25.86 9.55
CA ALA A 34 2.05 24.93 8.93
C ALA A 34 2.74 23.93 9.87
N PRO A 35 3.15 24.29 11.12
CA PRO A 35 3.74 23.32 12.04
C PRO A 35 2.78 22.18 12.43
N GLN A 36 1.49 22.47 12.58
CA GLN A 36 0.47 21.47 12.94
C GLN A 36 0.14 20.58 11.74
N VAL A 37 0.08 21.15 10.54
CA VAL A 37 -0.10 20.38 9.29
C VAL A 37 1.06 19.40 9.08
N ARG A 38 2.31 19.84 9.36
CA ARG A 38 3.48 18.98 9.28
C ARG A 38 3.41 17.83 10.30
N LEU A 39 3.06 18.12 11.55
CA LEU A 39 2.88 17.09 12.58
C LEU A 39 1.79 16.08 12.19
N PHE A 40 0.68 16.56 11.63
CA PHE A 40 -0.39 15.70 11.12
C PHE A 40 0.12 14.76 10.03
N LEU A 41 0.87 15.28 9.05
CA LEU A 41 1.50 14.48 8.00
C LEU A 41 2.48 13.45 8.55
N ASP A 42 3.36 13.85 9.47
CA ASP A 42 4.34 12.95 10.08
C ASP A 42 3.66 11.80 10.83
N LEU A 43 2.59 12.09 11.58
CA LEU A 43 1.79 11.08 12.28
C LEU A 43 1.05 10.16 11.30
N MET A 44 0.48 10.70 10.23
CA MET A 44 -0.20 9.90 9.21
C MET A 44 0.77 8.99 8.46
N LEU A 45 1.93 9.51 8.03
CA LEU A 45 2.98 8.75 7.37
C LEU A 45 3.49 7.65 8.28
N GLY A 46 3.80 7.97 9.54
CA GLY A 46 4.30 7.01 10.52
C GLY A 46 3.31 5.87 10.78
N ARG A 47 2.02 6.20 10.95
CA ARG A 47 0.96 5.19 11.16
C ARG A 47 0.74 4.33 9.91
N LEU A 48 0.65 4.95 8.74
CA LEU A 48 0.48 4.22 7.48
C LEU A 48 1.67 3.30 7.23
N ALA A 49 2.90 3.80 7.40
CA ALA A 49 4.12 3.00 7.27
C ALA A 49 4.12 1.83 8.25
N LEU A 50 3.78 2.04 9.53
CA LEU A 50 3.73 0.97 10.51
C LEU A 50 2.70 -0.11 10.14
N ILE A 51 1.49 0.29 9.75
CA ILE A 51 0.43 -0.64 9.32
C ILE A 51 0.88 -1.43 8.10
N LEU A 52 1.41 -0.74 7.07
CA LEU A 52 1.88 -1.37 5.85
C LEU A 52 3.07 -2.29 6.10
N LEU A 53 3.97 -1.94 7.01
CA LEU A 53 5.12 -2.76 7.38
C LEU A 53 4.66 -4.07 8.02
N LEU A 54 3.76 -3.99 9.02
CA LEU A 54 3.18 -5.17 9.66
C LEU A 54 2.41 -6.01 8.65
N PHE A 55 1.58 -5.38 7.81
CA PHE A 55 0.82 -6.05 6.77
C PHE A 55 1.73 -6.76 5.76
N THR A 56 2.81 -6.10 5.36
CA THR A 56 3.81 -6.66 4.44
C THR A 56 4.52 -7.86 5.06
N LEU A 57 4.94 -7.75 6.32
CA LEU A 57 5.59 -8.85 7.03
C LEU A 57 4.66 -10.06 7.15
N LEU A 58 3.40 -9.84 7.52
CA LEU A 58 2.37 -10.88 7.56
C LEU A 58 2.14 -11.51 6.18
N GLY A 59 2.12 -10.71 5.11
CA GLY A 59 1.96 -11.21 3.74
C GLY A 59 3.15 -12.05 3.25
N VAL A 60 4.38 -11.68 3.61
CA VAL A 60 5.59 -12.43 3.25
C VAL A 60 5.68 -13.75 4.03
N LEU A 61 5.44 -13.71 5.33
CA LEU A 61 5.44 -14.90 6.19
C LEU A 61 4.27 -15.83 5.88
N GLY A 62 3.09 -15.26 5.67
CA GLY A 62 1.85 -15.94 5.29
C GLY A 62 1.72 -16.28 3.81
N ALA A 63 2.72 -15.98 2.97
CA ALA A 63 2.67 -16.23 1.54
C ALA A 63 2.28 -17.68 1.15
N PRO A 64 2.78 -18.74 1.81
CA PRO A 64 2.35 -20.11 1.51
C PRO A 64 0.84 -20.30 1.70
N TRP A 65 0.30 -19.81 2.83
CA TRP A 65 -1.11 -19.92 3.15
C TRP A 65 -1.99 -19.12 2.19
N LEU A 66 -1.56 -17.90 1.82
CA LEU A 66 -2.26 -17.08 0.84
C LEU A 66 -2.32 -17.76 -0.53
N VAL A 67 -1.22 -18.38 -0.98
CA VAL A 67 -1.20 -19.12 -2.24
C VAL A 67 -2.11 -20.36 -2.18
N ALA A 68 -2.08 -21.11 -1.08
CA ALA A 68 -2.93 -22.29 -0.90
C ALA A 68 -4.44 -21.95 -0.92
N MET A 69 -4.86 -20.82 -0.32
CA MET A 69 -6.26 -20.39 -0.32
C MET A 69 -6.73 -19.87 -1.68
N ILE A 70 -5.88 -19.13 -2.40
CA ILE A 70 -6.27 -18.38 -3.61
C ILE A 70 -6.05 -19.22 -4.88
N ALA A 71 -5.08 -20.13 -4.85
CA ALA A 71 -4.77 -21.04 -5.95
C ALA A 71 -4.61 -22.48 -5.41
N PRO A 72 -5.69 -23.09 -4.87
CA PRO A 72 -5.62 -24.45 -4.33
C PRO A 72 -5.17 -25.46 -5.40
N GLY A 73 -5.55 -25.26 -6.67
CA GLY A 73 -5.10 -26.10 -7.78
C GLY A 73 -3.59 -26.02 -8.10
N PHE A 74 -2.84 -25.09 -7.50
CA PHE A 74 -1.38 -25.07 -7.60
C PHE A 74 -0.72 -25.91 -6.50
N VAL A 75 -1.42 -26.21 -5.41
CA VAL A 75 -0.91 -27.04 -4.30
C VAL A 75 -0.59 -28.46 -4.78
N GLU A 76 -1.36 -28.96 -5.75
CA GLU A 76 -1.12 -30.28 -6.39
C GLU A 76 0.11 -30.29 -7.30
N GLN A 77 0.67 -29.13 -7.65
CA GLN A 77 1.85 -28.98 -8.52
C GLN A 77 2.98 -28.32 -7.74
N ALA A 78 3.78 -29.14 -7.04
CA ALA A 78 4.82 -28.69 -6.10
C ALA A 78 5.74 -27.58 -6.65
N ASP A 79 6.22 -27.72 -7.89
CA ASP A 79 7.09 -26.73 -8.53
C ASP A 79 6.38 -25.39 -8.76
N LYS A 80 5.12 -25.41 -9.21
CA LYS A 80 4.34 -24.19 -9.44
C LYS A 80 3.95 -23.52 -8.13
N TYR A 81 3.65 -24.30 -7.10
CA TYR A 81 3.39 -23.78 -5.75
C TYR A 81 4.62 -23.05 -5.20
N ALA A 82 5.78 -23.71 -5.18
CA ALA A 82 7.02 -23.13 -4.67
C ALA A 82 7.44 -21.85 -5.42
N ALA A 83 7.32 -21.86 -6.75
CA ALA A 83 7.58 -20.68 -7.59
C ALA A 83 6.60 -19.53 -7.28
N THR A 84 5.30 -19.84 -7.11
CA THR A 84 4.28 -18.82 -6.83
C THR A 84 4.43 -18.22 -5.44
N VAL A 85 4.76 -19.02 -4.43
CA VAL A 85 5.04 -18.55 -3.07
C VAL A 85 6.26 -17.62 -3.06
N SER A 86 7.34 -18.01 -3.74
CA SER A 86 8.55 -17.19 -3.84
C SER A 86 8.26 -15.86 -4.55
N ALA A 87 7.56 -15.91 -5.69
CA ALA A 87 7.14 -14.70 -6.40
C ALA A 87 6.27 -13.79 -5.54
N LEU A 88 5.34 -14.35 -4.74
CA LEU A 88 4.51 -13.56 -3.83
C LEU A 88 5.35 -12.90 -2.75
N ARG A 89 6.33 -13.59 -2.16
CA ARG A 89 7.24 -13.01 -1.15
C ARG A 89 8.05 -11.84 -1.68
N PHE A 90 8.49 -11.88 -2.94
CA PHE A 90 9.23 -10.77 -3.55
C PHE A 90 8.34 -9.60 -3.97
N THR A 91 7.10 -9.89 -4.40
CA THR A 91 6.17 -8.85 -4.88
C THR A 91 5.35 -8.21 -3.78
N PHE A 92 5.21 -8.83 -2.60
CA PHE A 92 4.46 -8.25 -1.49
C PHE A 92 5.09 -6.97 -0.93
N PRO A 93 6.43 -6.89 -0.70
CA PRO A 93 7.08 -5.67 -0.23
C PRO A 93 6.90 -4.45 -1.13
N TYR A 94 6.67 -4.65 -2.43
CA TYR A 94 6.35 -3.55 -3.34
C TYR A 94 5.10 -2.77 -2.90
N LEU A 95 4.13 -3.42 -2.25
CA LEU A 95 2.90 -2.80 -1.72
C LEU A 95 3.21 -1.70 -0.70
N PHE A 96 4.20 -1.93 0.18
CA PHE A 96 4.66 -0.94 1.15
C PHE A 96 5.14 0.33 0.45
N PHE A 97 6.05 0.19 -0.51
CA PHE A 97 6.64 1.33 -1.22
C PHE A 97 5.62 2.08 -2.09
N VAL A 98 4.81 1.36 -2.87
CA VAL A 98 3.84 2.01 -3.77
C VAL A 98 2.78 2.80 -2.99
N SER A 99 2.41 2.34 -1.80
CA SER A 99 1.43 3.05 -0.94
C SER A 99 2.02 4.32 -0.34
N LEU A 100 3.30 4.32 0.05
CA LEU A 100 3.99 5.54 0.51
C LEU A 100 4.14 6.56 -0.62
N VAL A 101 4.46 6.09 -1.82
CA VAL A 101 4.51 6.94 -3.03
C VAL A 101 3.13 7.50 -3.35
N ALA A 102 2.06 6.70 -3.26
CA ALA A 102 0.69 7.15 -3.47
C ALA A 102 0.28 8.23 -2.45
N MET A 103 0.65 8.08 -1.18
CA MET A 103 0.43 9.11 -0.17
C MET A 103 1.19 10.41 -0.49
N ALA A 104 2.47 10.32 -0.84
CA ALA A 104 3.25 11.48 -1.24
C ALA A 104 2.64 12.18 -2.48
N GLY A 105 2.22 11.40 -3.48
CA GLY A 105 1.50 11.90 -4.65
C GLY A 105 0.18 12.58 -4.29
N GLY A 106 -0.58 12.03 -3.34
CA GLY A 106 -1.80 12.65 -2.82
C GLY A 106 -1.54 13.99 -2.14
N ILE A 107 -0.50 14.11 -1.32
CA ILE A 107 -0.12 15.38 -0.67
C ILE A 107 0.26 16.44 -1.72
N LEU A 108 1.04 16.06 -2.74
CA LEU A 108 1.42 16.96 -3.82
C LEU A 108 0.18 17.42 -4.63
N ASN A 109 -0.73 16.48 -4.92
CA ASN A 109 -1.97 16.77 -5.63
C ASN A 109 -2.88 17.74 -4.85
N ALA A 110 -2.98 17.58 -3.53
CA ALA A 110 -3.77 18.46 -2.68
C ALA A 110 -3.27 19.91 -2.62
N ARG A 111 -1.99 20.15 -2.93
CA ARG A 111 -1.37 21.48 -2.95
C ARG A 111 -1.41 22.16 -4.32
N ASP A 112 -2.20 21.63 -5.27
CA ASP A 112 -2.22 22.05 -6.68
C ASP A 112 -0.82 22.10 -7.32
N ARG A 113 0.16 21.36 -6.76
CA ARG A 113 1.50 21.20 -7.34
C ARG A 113 1.49 19.96 -8.24
N PHE A 114 0.85 20.11 -9.39
CA PHE A 114 0.82 19.09 -10.44
C PHE A 114 2.23 18.89 -10.99
N ALA A 115 2.91 17.83 -10.57
CA ALA A 115 3.88 17.19 -11.46
C ALA A 115 3.05 16.29 -12.38
N VAL A 116 2.86 16.76 -13.61
CA VAL A 116 2.43 15.93 -14.75
C VAL A 116 3.53 14.92 -15.05
#